data_AF-A0A846J5C9-F1
#
_entry.id   AF-A0A846J5C9-F1
#
_cell.length_a   1.000
_cell.length_b   1.000
_cell.length_c   1.000
_cell.angle_alpha   90.00
_cell.angle_beta   90.00
_cell.angle_gamma   90.00
#
_symmetry.space_group_name_H-M   'P 1'
#
loop_
_entity.id
_entity.type
_entity.pdbx_description
1 polymer ?
#
loop_
_entity_poly.entity_id
_entity_poly.type
_entity_poly.pdbx_seq_one_letter_code
_entity_poly.pdbx_strand_id
1 'polypeptide(L)' 'MRISQKVFTQHLKNIKQNALLNRKVYAEVPPRVEYSLTETGYSLKYILDAIWNWGEGYKANLK' A
#
# COMPACT_ATOMS: atom_id res chain seq x y z
N MET A 1 5.67 -15.39 2.13
CA MET A 1 6.35 -14.52 1.13
C MET A 1 7.29 -13.57 1.88
N ARG A 2 8.61 -13.80 1.86
CA ARG A 2 9.59 -12.92 2.53
C ARG A 2 9.99 -11.80 1.55
N ILE A 3 9.53 -10.58 1.79
CA ILE A 3 10.00 -9.38 1.06
C ILE A 3 11.24 -8.85 1.80
N SER A 4 12.31 -8.55 1.06
CA SER A 4 13.51 -7.95 1.65
C SER A 4 13.23 -6.50 2.05
N GLN A 5 13.82 -6.03 3.16
CA GLN A 5 13.63 -4.66 3.65
C GLN A 5 13.97 -3.61 2.58
N LYS A 6 14.97 -3.87 1.74
CA LYS A 6 15.36 -2.98 0.63
C LYS A 6 14.23 -2.82 -0.40
N VAL A 7 13.60 -3.92 -0.80
CA VAL A 7 12.49 -3.91 -1.77
C VAL A 7 11.26 -3.21 -1.17
N PHE A 8 10.97 -3.47 0.12
CA PHE A 8 9.86 -2.82 0.82
C PHE A 8 10.03 -1.28 0.90
N THR A 9 11.21 -0.82 1.30
CA THR A 9 11.52 0.63 1.36
C THR A 9 11.47 1.28 -0.02
N GLN A 10 11.94 0.59 -1.06
CA GLN A 10 11.87 1.07 -2.44
C GLN A 10 10.40 1.20 -2.91
N HIS A 11 9.56 0.20 -2.59
CA HIS A 11 8.14 0.22 -2.93
C HIS A 11 7.41 1.37 -2.23
N LEU A 12 7.67 1.60 -0.94
CA LEU A 12 7.11 2.74 -0.21
C LEU A 12 7.55 4.10 -0.78
N LYS A 13 8.82 4.22 -1.21
CA LYS A 13 9.34 5.42 -1.85
C LYS A 13 8.63 5.68 -3.19
N ASN A 14 8.44 4.65 -4.00
CA ASN A 14 7.75 4.74 -5.27
C ASN A 14 6.27 5.10 -5.07
N ILE A 15 5.58 4.48 -4.11
CA ILE A 15 4.17 4.78 -3.81
C ILE A 15 4.02 6.22 -3.31
N LYS A 16 4.96 6.73 -2.50
CA LYS A 16 5.00 8.16 -2.11
C LYS A 16 5.22 9.10 -3.29
N GLN A 17 6.17 8.79 -4.18
CA GLN A 17 6.48 9.65 -5.33
C GLN A 17 5.32 9.75 -6.34
N ASN A 18 4.46 8.73 -6.39
CA ASN A 18 3.28 8.70 -7.25
C ASN A 18 2.03 9.35 -6.61
N ALA A 19 2.20 10.13 -5.53
CA ALA A 19 1.11 10.82 -4.84
C ALA A 19 -0.03 9.90 -4.35
N LEU A 20 0.30 8.66 -3.98
CA LEU A 20 -0.68 7.67 -3.48
C LEU A 20 -0.85 7.70 -1.95
N LEU A 21 0.03 8.40 -1.24
CA LEU A 21 0.01 8.52 0.21
C LEU A 21 0.01 9.98 0.66
N ASN A 22 -0.93 10.31 1.52
CA ASN A 22 -0.97 11.53 2.32
C ASN A 22 -0.10 11.34 3.56
N ARG A 23 0.69 12.37 3.91
CA ARG A 23 1.45 12.45 5.15
C ARG A 23 0.89 13.56 6.01
N LYS A 24 0.44 13.25 7.22
CA LYS A 24 -0.03 14.24 8.19
C LYS A 24 0.83 14.19 9.44
N VAL A 25 1.37 15.35 9.82
CA VAL A 25 2.18 15.52 11.03
C VAL A 25 1.30 16.16 12.09
N TYR A 26 1.23 15.54 13.26
CA TYR A 26 0.57 16.10 14.43
C TYR A 26 1.65 16.60 15.38
N ALA A 27 1.65 17.91 15.60
CA ALA A 27 2.52 18.57 16.57
C ALA A 27 1.95 18.44 17.99
N GLU A 28 1.62 17.21 18.39
CA GLU A 28 1.25 16.85 19.76
C GLU A 28 2.48 16.36 20.52
N VAL A 29 2.40 16.20 21.84
CA VAL A 29 3.46 15.56 22.63
C VAL A 29 2.96 14.18 23.06
N PRO A 30 3.57 13.08 22.62
CA PRO A 30 4.71 12.99 21.69
C PRO A 30 4.32 13.24 20.21
N PRO A 31 5.23 13.80 19.39
CA PRO A 31 4.91 14.11 18.00
C PRO A 31 4.63 12.83 17.20
N ARG A 32 3.55 12.86 16.42
CA ARG A 32 3.06 11.70 15.67
C ARG A 32 2.96 12.01 14.18
N VAL A 33 3.29 11.01 13.36
CA VAL A 33 3.16 11.09 11.90
C VAL A 33 2.24 9.98 11.44
N GLU A 34 1.14 10.36 10.79
CA GLU A 34 0.23 9.42 10.16
C GLU A 34 0.43 9.41 8.64
N TYR A 35 0.27 8.22 8.06
CA TYR A 35 0.18 8.02 6.63
C TYR A 35 -1.20 7.48 6.28
N SER A 36 -1.84 8.07 5.28
CA SER A 36 -3.12 7.60 4.75
C SER A 36 -3.05 7.53 3.23
N LEU A 37 -3.94 6.77 2.59
CA LEU A 37 -4.04 6.77 1.13
C LEU A 37 -4.61 8.11 0.65
N THR A 38 -4.14 8.57 -0.50
CA THR A 38 -4.82 9.64 -1.25
C THR A 38 -6.03 9.08 -1.99
N GLU A 39 -6.85 9.93 -2.60
CA GLU A 39 -7.94 9.48 -3.47
C GLU A 39 -7.45 8.55 -4.59
N THR A 40 -6.34 8.91 -5.24
CA THR A 40 -5.64 8.05 -6.21
C THR A 40 -5.08 6.78 -5.57
N GLY A 41 -4.62 6.85 -4.32
CA GLY A 41 -4.20 5.67 -3.55
C GLY A 41 -5.36 4.69 -3.32
N TYR A 42 -6.55 5.20 -3.00
CA TYR A 42 -7.76 4.39 -2.84
C TYR A 42 -8.23 3.80 -4.17
N SER A 43 -8.14 4.54 -5.28
CA SER A 43 -8.51 4.00 -6.59
C SER A 43 -7.64 2.80 -7.00
N LEU A 44 -6.33 2.86 -6.71
CA LEU A 44 -5.40 1.75 -6.94
C LEU A 44 -5.72 0.53 -6.05
N LYS A 45 -6.18 0.75 -4.82
CA LYS A 45 -6.52 -0.35 -3.90
C LYS A 45 -7.54 -1.32 -4.53
N TYR A 46 -8.56 -0.81 -5.22
CA TYR A 46 -9.57 -1.65 -5.87
C TYR A 46 -8.97 -2.58 -6.93
N ILE A 47 -7.99 -2.10 -7.69
CA ILE A 47 -7.28 -2.92 -8.69
C ILE A 47 -6.49 -4.03 -8.01
N LEU A 48 -5.78 -3.70 -6.93
CA LEU A 48 -5.00 -4.68 -6.17
C LEU A 48 -5.90 -5.74 -5.54
N ASP A 49 -7.05 -5.34 -4.98
CA ASP A 49 -8.04 -6.26 -4.43
C ASP A 49 -8.59 -7.19 -5.53
N ALA A 50 -8.84 -6.68 -6.74
CA ALA A 50 -9.32 -7.48 -7.86
C ALA A 50 -8.28 -8.54 -8.29
N ILE A 51 -7.01 -8.15 -8.40
CA ILE A 51 -5.91 -9.09 -8.71
C ILE A 51 -5.79 -10.16 -7.62
N TRP A 52 -5.91 -9.77 -6.35
CA TRP A 52 -5.87 -10.69 -5.21
C TRP A 52 -7.01 -11.70 -5.29
N ASN A 53 -8.25 -11.23 -5.45
CA ASN A 53 -9.45 -12.07 -5.53
C ASN A 53 -9.36 -13.07 -6.69
N TRP A 54 -8.90 -12.60 -7.86
CA TRP A 54 -8.65 -13.49 -8.99
C TRP A 54 -7.59 -14.55 -8.65
N GLY A 55 -6.48 -14.16 -8.03
CA GLY A 55 -5.39 -15.07 -7.66
C GLY A 55 -5.82 -16.14 -6.66
N GLU A 56 -6.66 -15.79 -5.69
CA GLU A 56 -7.25 -16.75 -4.75
C GLU A 56 -8.21 -17.71 -5.46
N GLY A 57 -9.05 -17.20 -6.37
CA GLY A 57 -9.91 -18.04 -7.21
C GLY A 57 -9.11 -19.00 -8.11
N TYR A 58 -8.01 -18.54 -8.69
CA TYR A 58 -7.13 -19.37 -9.50
C TYR A 58 -6.45 -20.47 -8.68
N LYS A 59 -5.93 -20.15 -7.48
CA LYS A 59 -5.39 -21.16 -6.56
C LYS A 59 -6.42 -22.19 -6.12
N ALA A 60 -7.67 -21.78 -5.92
CA ALA A 60 -8.75 -22.67 -5.53
C ALA A 60 -9.11 -23.67 -6.64
N ASN A 61 -9.05 -23.24 -7.92
CA ASN A 61 -9.28 -24.11 -9.09
C ASN A 61 -8.09 -25.02 -9.45
N LEU A 62 -6.90 -24.77 -8.87
CA LEU A 62 -5.72 -25.61 -9.04
C LEU A 62 -5.61 -26.75 -8.01
N LYS A 63 -6.60 -26.89 -7.11
CA LYS A 63 -6.70 -28.01 -6.17
C LYS A 63 -7.59 -29.12 -6.69
#